data_AF-A0A656JWJ3-F1
#
_entry.id   AF-A0A656JWJ3-F1
#
_cell.length_a   1.000
_cell.length_b   1.000
_cell.length_c   1.000
_cell.angle_alpha   90.00
_cell.angle_beta   90.00
_cell.angle_gamma   90.00
#
_symmetry.space_group_name_H-M   'P 1'
#
loop_
_entity.id
_entity.type
_entity.pdbx_description
1 polymer ?
#
loop_
_entity_poly.entity_id
_entity_poly.type
_entity_poly.pdbx_seq_one_letter_code
_entity_poly.pdbx_strand_id
1 'polypeptide(L)'
;ATPLEAGWNEVSATVTEVLFLGESQTCSVVTTGGTAMTVKALSATGMPLKAGDPVRVRWAAADACIYTEWAESDLNKAAGSH
;
A
#
# COMPACT_ATOMS: atom_id res chain seq x y z
N ALA A 1 -12.19 -3.29 -17.28
CA ALA A 1 -11.64 -3.00 -15.95
C ALA A 1 -12.80 -2.59 -15.05
N THR A 2 -12.91 -3.13 -13.84
CA THR A 2 -13.93 -2.70 -12.88
C THR A 2 -13.67 -1.24 -12.49
N PRO A 3 -14.67 -0.34 -12.54
CA PRO A 3 -14.49 1.04 -12.14
C PRO A 3 -13.99 1.13 -10.69
N LEU A 4 -13.05 2.03 -10.44
CA LEU A 4 -12.62 2.36 -9.08
C LEU A 4 -13.76 3.09 -8.37
N GLU A 5 -14.04 2.72 -7.14
CA GLU A 5 -15.04 3.40 -6.33
C GLU A 5 -14.64 4.87 -6.08
N ALA A 6 -15.63 5.76 -6.00
CA ALA A 6 -15.36 7.16 -5.70
C ALA A 6 -14.66 7.31 -4.35
N GLY A 7 -13.65 8.17 -4.29
CA GLY A 7 -12.85 8.36 -3.07
C GLY A 7 -11.79 7.28 -2.84
N TRP A 8 -11.58 6.35 -3.77
CA TRP A 8 -10.44 5.45 -3.76
C TRP A 8 -9.38 5.88 -4.76
N ASN A 9 -8.13 5.57 -4.45
CA ASN A 9 -7.00 5.68 -5.35
C ASN A 9 -6.49 4.29 -5.73
N GLU A 10 -5.82 4.19 -6.87
CA GLU A 10 -5.20 2.96 -7.34
C GLU A 10 -3.88 3.26 -8.05
N VAL A 11 -2.87 2.42 -7.82
CA VAL A 11 -1.63 2.41 -8.61
C VAL A 11 -1.23 0.99 -8.99
N SER A 12 -0.75 0.84 -10.23
CA SER A 12 -0.16 -0.40 -10.71
C SER A 12 1.24 -0.58 -10.14
N ALA A 13 1.53 -1.77 -9.63
CA ALA A 13 2.83 -2.11 -9.06
C ALA A 13 3.22 -3.57 -9.36
N THR A 14 4.48 -3.90 -9.10
CA THR A 14 5.03 -5.25 -9.20
C THR A 14 5.54 -5.67 -7.83
N VAL A 15 5.17 -6.88 -7.39
CA VAL A 15 5.67 -7.45 -6.14
C VAL A 15 7.18 -7.66 -6.24
N THR A 16 7.92 -7.16 -5.26
CA THR A 16 9.36 -7.43 -5.13
C THR A 16 9.63 -8.48 -4.07
N GLU A 17 8.87 -8.45 -2.98
CA GLU A 17 9.04 -9.36 -1.86
C GLU A 17 7.70 -9.61 -1.16
N VAL A 18 7.53 -10.82 -0.65
CA VAL A 18 6.39 -11.20 0.19
C VAL A 18 6.93 -11.75 1.50
N LEU A 19 6.50 -11.16 2.61
CA LEU A 19 6.88 -11.56 3.96
C LEU A 19 5.64 -12.01 4.73
N PHE A 20 5.74 -13.19 5.34
CA PHE A 20 4.73 -13.73 6.24
C PHE A 20 5.17 -13.52 7.69
N LEU A 21 4.36 -12.78 8.45
CA LEU A 21 4.54 -12.52 9.88
C LEU A 21 3.34 -13.08 10.64
N GLY A 22 3.43 -14.35 11.03
CA GLY A 22 2.31 -15.07 11.63
C GLY A 22 1.12 -15.17 10.68
N GLU A 23 0.00 -14.56 11.04
CA GLU A 23 -1.23 -14.51 10.23
C GLU A 23 -1.29 -13.29 9.27
N SER A 24 -0.33 -12.37 9.37
CA SER A 24 -0.28 -11.18 8.51
C SER A 24 0.74 -11.35 7.39
N GLN A 25 0.35 -10.97 6.18
CA GLN A 25 1.23 -10.91 5.03
C GLN A 25 1.49 -9.45 4.64
N THR A 26 2.78 -9.11 4.54
CA THR A 26 3.24 -7.81 4.04
C THR A 26 3.90 -8.02 2.69
N CYS A 27 3.59 -7.16 1.73
CA CYS A 27 4.19 -7.19 0.41
C CYS A 27 4.98 -5.90 0.18
N SER A 28 6.21 -6.04 -0.29
CA SER A 28 6.97 -4.96 -0.88
C SER A 28 6.66 -4.94 -2.37
N VAL A 29 6.37 -3.76 -2.89
CA VAL A 29 6.02 -3.57 -4.30
C VAL A 29 6.74 -2.34 -4.85
N VAL A 30 6.94 -2.31 -6.16
CA VAL A 30 7.46 -1.14 -6.88
C VAL A 30 6.43 -0.71 -7.90
N THR A 31 6.01 0.55 -7.85
CA THR A 31 5.10 1.15 -8.84
C THR A 31 5.76 1.21 -10.21
N THR A 32 4.97 1.36 -11.28
CA THR A 32 5.52 1.55 -12.64
C THR A 32 6.46 2.77 -12.74
N GLY A 33 6.29 3.77 -11.88
CA GLY A 33 7.19 4.93 -11.78
C GLY A 33 8.48 4.71 -10.99
N GLY A 34 8.71 3.50 -10.46
CA GLY A 34 9.92 3.16 -9.69
C GLY A 34 9.82 3.44 -8.19
N THR A 35 8.71 3.99 -7.69
CA THR A 35 8.51 4.23 -6.25
C THR A 35 8.26 2.90 -5.53
N ALA A 36 9.08 2.59 -4.54
CA ALA A 36 8.90 1.45 -3.65
C ALA A 36 7.82 1.73 -2.59
N MET A 37 7.01 0.73 -2.28
CA MET A 37 5.96 0.79 -1.27
C MET A 37 5.93 -0.52 -0.47
N THR A 38 5.62 -0.40 0.82
CA THR A 38 5.31 -1.56 1.69
C THR A 38 3.83 -1.53 2.00
N VAL A 39 3.12 -2.61 1.67
CA VAL A 39 1.66 -2.69 1.80
C VAL A 39 1.26 -3.94 2.57
N LYS A 40 0.28 -3.81 3.47
CA LYS A 40 -0.34 -4.96 4.13
C LYS A 40 -1.33 -5.60 3.18
N ALA A 41 -1.19 -6.89 2.94
CA ALA A 41 -2.09 -7.61 2.07
C ALA A 41 -3.32 -8.06 2.89
N LEU A 42 -4.32 -7.17 3.00
CA LEU A 42 -5.54 -7.37 3.80
C LEU A 42 -6.36 -8.61 3.39
N SER A 43 -6.21 -9.08 2.15
CA SER A 43 -6.94 -10.22 1.59
C SER A 43 -6.05 -11.43 1.28
N ALA A 44 -4.82 -11.47 1.79
CA ALA A 44 -3.86 -12.50 1.37
C ALA A 44 -4.05 -13.87 2.04
N THR A 45 -5.09 -14.04 2.86
CA THR A 45 -5.63 -15.37 3.19
C THR A 45 -6.19 -16.02 1.92
N GLY A 46 -5.29 -16.54 1.08
CA GLY A 46 -5.62 -17.31 -0.13
C GLY A 46 -5.09 -16.76 -1.46
N MET A 47 -4.41 -15.60 -1.50
CA MET A 47 -3.76 -15.12 -2.73
C MET A 47 -2.26 -15.43 -2.72
N PRO A 48 -1.78 -16.42 -3.51
CA PRO A 48 -0.36 -16.73 -3.60
C PRO A 48 0.36 -15.66 -4.43
N LEU A 49 0.72 -14.56 -3.77
CA LEU A 49 1.58 -13.53 -4.36
C LEU A 49 3.04 -13.99 -4.33
N LYS A 50 3.76 -13.75 -5.41
CA LYS A 50 5.22 -13.94 -5.49
C LYS A 50 5.88 -12.73 -6.16
N ALA A 51 7.20 -12.64 -5.99
CA ALA A 51 7.99 -11.63 -6.68
C ALA A 51 7.77 -11.70 -8.21
N GLY A 52 7.62 -10.53 -8.83
CA GLY A 52 7.32 -10.37 -10.25
C GLY A 52 5.83 -10.31 -10.58
N ASP A 53 4.94 -10.66 -9.65
CA ASP A 53 3.51 -10.62 -9.94
C ASP A 53 3.01 -9.17 -10.09
N PRO A 54 2.14 -8.90 -11.09
CA PRO A 54 1.49 -7.62 -11.22
C PRO A 54 0.37 -7.49 -10.19
N VAL A 55 0.33 -6.37 -9.49
CA VAL A 55 -0.67 -6.06 -8.47
C VAL A 55 -1.20 -4.64 -8.61
N ARG A 56 -2.34 -4.38 -7.98
CA ARG A 56 -2.91 -3.04 -7.84
C ARG A 56 -2.95 -2.69 -6.36
N VAL A 57 -2.26 -1.62 -5.99
CA VAL A 57 -2.34 -1.06 -4.63
C VAL A 57 -3.49 -0.08 -4.61
N ARG A 58 -4.39 -0.24 -3.63
CA ARG A 58 -5.58 0.60 -3.44
C ARG A 58 -5.62 1.12 -2.02
N TRP A 59 -6.05 2.36 -1.87
CA TRP A 59 -6.28 3.01 -0.58
C TRP A 59 -7.41 4.03 -0.69
N ALA A 60 -8.08 4.31 0.42
CA ALA A 60 -9.07 5.37 0.47
C ALA A 60 -8.34 6.72 0.47
N ALA A 61 -8.86 7.69 -0.29
CA ALA A 61 -8.33 9.05 -0.31
C ALA A 61 -8.43 9.74 1.05
N ALA A 62 -9.38 9.33 1.90
CA ALA A 62 -9.53 9.80 3.26
C ALA A 62 -8.35 9.43 4.18
N ASP A 63 -7.59 8.37 3.83
CA ASP A 63 -6.41 7.92 4.59
C ASP A 63 -5.11 8.56 4.08
N ALA A 64 -5.18 9.39 3.03
CA ALA A 64 -4.02 10.04 2.42
C ALA A 64 -3.87 11.49 2.92
N CYS A 65 -2.64 11.89 3.21
CA CYS A 65 -2.29 13.27 3.53
C CYS A 65 -1.44 13.87 2.40
N ILE A 66 -1.60 15.17 2.15
CA ILE A 66 -0.80 15.93 1.18
C ILE A 66 0.14 16.84 1.97
N TYR A 67 1.43 16.81 1.62
CA TYR A 67 2.47 17.64 2.22
C TYR A 67 3.24 18.35 1.11
N THR A 68 3.52 19.64 1.29
CA THR A 68 4.38 20.43 0.38
C THR A 68 5.85 20.36 0.76
N GLU A 69 6.13 20.09 2.05
CA GLU A 69 7.46 19.93 2.64
C GLU A 69 7.40 18.76 3.63
N TRP A 70 8.45 17.95 3.70
CA TRP A 70 8.53 16.82 4.64
C TRP A 70 9.08 17.27 5.98
N ALA A 71 8.29 17.23 7.05
CA ALA A 71 8.76 17.42 8.41
C ALA A 71 8.59 16.14 9.23
N GLU A 72 9.57 15.79 10.06
CA GLU A 72 9.50 14.61 10.94
C GLU A 72 8.31 14.67 11.91
N SER A 73 7.82 15.87 12.22
CA SER A 73 6.60 16.10 13.00
C SER A 73 5.33 15.56 12.35
N ASP A 74 5.31 15.33 11.04
CA ASP A 74 4.14 14.87 10.31
C ASP A 74 3.81 13.40 10.62
N LEU A 75 4.82 12.59 10.97
CA LEU A 75 4.62 11.20 11.43
C LEU A 75 3.95 11.13 12.81
N ASN A 76 4.20 12.13 13.65
CA ASN A 76 3.81 12.09 15.07
C ASN A 76 2.39 12.61 15.33
N LYS A 77 1.76 13.31 14.38
CA LYS A 77 0.37 13.79 14.55
C LYS A 77 -0.69 12.69 14.43
N ALA A 78 -0.35 11.53 13.86
CA ALA A 78 -1.29 10.41 13.68
C ALA A 78 -1.26 9.39 14.84
N ALA A 79 -0.26 9.44 15.73
CA ALA A 79 -0.09 8.45 16.81
C ALA A 79 -0.78 8.81 18.14
N GLY A 80 -1.67 9.80 18.14
CA GLY A 80 -2.24 10.35 19.39
C GLY A 80 -3.67 10.86 19.27
N SER A 81 -4.62 9.99 18.90
CA SER A 81 -6.04 10.17 19.27
C SER A 81 -6.84 8.90 19.02
N HIS A 82 -6.75 7.94 19.93
CA HIS A 82 -7.82 6.97 20.19
C HIS A 82 -7.76 6.52 21.65
#